data_AF-A0A496VWZ6-F1
#
_entry.id   AF-A0A496VWZ6-F1
#
_cell.length_a   1.000
_cell.length_b   1.000
_cell.length_c   1.000
_cell.angle_alpha   90.00
_cell.angle_beta   90.00
_cell.angle_gamma   90.00
#
_symmetry.space_group_name_H-M   'P 1'
#
loop_
_entity.id
_entity.type
_entity.pdbx_description
1 polymer ?
#
loop_
_entity_poly.entity_id
_entity_poly.type
_entity_poly.pdbx_seq_one_letter_code
_entity_poly.pdbx_strand_id
1 'polypeptide(L)' 'MTMLSIFLACPNNPTGNVFDIDNIEAIIKTTPSLVIVDEAYAPFVETTFMPRLGEYPNLLNNLTR' A
#
# COMPACT_ATOMS: atom_id res chain seq x y z
N MET A 1 8.37 -12.33 16.19
CA MET A 1 9.43 -11.67 15.40
C MET A 1 8.73 -10.65 14.51
N THR A 2 8.71 -9.39 14.91
CA THR A 2 8.02 -8.32 14.18
C THR A 2 8.87 -7.92 12.98
N MET A 3 8.31 -7.98 11.76
CA MET A 3 8.94 -7.32 10.61
C MET A 3 8.90 -5.80 10.86
N LEU A 4 9.99 -5.10 10.55
CA LEU A 4 10.07 -3.65 10.77
C LEU A 4 9.04 -2.90 9.91
N SER A 5 8.86 -3.30 8.66
CA SER A 5 7.92 -2.69 7.70
C SER A 5 7.62 -3.64 6.54
N ILE A 6 6.48 -3.47 5.88
CA ILE A 6 6.08 -4.17 4.66
C ILE A 6 5.89 -3.12 3.56
N PHE A 7 6.54 -3.31 2.41
CA PHE A 7 6.41 -2.44 1.25
C PHE A 7 5.60 -3.14 0.15
N LEU A 8 4.58 -2.46 -0.37
CA LEU A 8 3.72 -2.94 -1.44
C LEU A 8 3.78 -1.93 -2.60
N ALA A 9 4.52 -2.26 -3.66
CA ALA A 9 4.54 -1.43 -4.87
C ALA A 9 3.29 -1.70 -5.72
N CYS A 10 2.46 -0.68 -5.92
CA CYS A 10 1.21 -0.79 -6.63
C CYS A 10 0.95 0.48 -7.46
N PRO A 11 1.11 0.45 -8.79
CA PRO A 11 1.62 -0.66 -9.62
C PRO A 11 3.03 -1.16 -9.26
N ASN A 12 3.25 -2.48 -9.33
CA ASN A 12 4.55 -3.09 -9.04
C ASN A 12 5.56 -2.87 -10.18
N ASN A 13 6.79 -2.51 -9.88
CA ASN A 13 7.89 -2.46 -10.85
C ASN A 13 8.68 -3.79 -10.80
N PRO A 14 8.99 -4.48 -11.93
CA PRO A 14 8.79 -4.09 -13.34
C PRO A 14 7.52 -4.66 -14.00
N THR A 15 6.70 -5.42 -13.29
CA THR A 15 5.59 -6.20 -13.88
C THR A 15 4.36 -5.36 -14.21
N GLY A 16 4.22 -4.17 -13.62
CA GLY A 16 3.09 -3.26 -13.81
C GLY A 16 1.77 -3.75 -13.22
N ASN A 17 1.75 -4.86 -12.47
CA ASN A 17 0.51 -5.39 -11.91
C ASN A 17 0.02 -4.53 -10.74
N VAL A 18 -1.30 -4.46 -10.64
CA VAL A 18 -2.03 -3.76 -9.58
C VAL A 18 -2.55 -4.81 -8.60
N PHE A 19 -2.54 -4.50 -7.30
CA PHE A 19 -3.18 -5.33 -6.29
C PHE A 19 -4.62 -4.88 -6.09
N ASP A 20 -5.52 -5.85 -5.89
CA ASP A 20 -6.87 -5.52 -5.43
C ASP A 20 -6.81 -4.85 -4.06
N ILE A 21 -7.70 -3.88 -3.85
CA ILE A 21 -7.78 -3.12 -2.59
C ILE A 21 -7.99 -4.05 -1.40
N ASP A 22 -8.83 -5.07 -1.56
CA ASP A 22 -9.16 -6.04 -0.50
C ASP A 22 -7.94 -6.85 -0.06
N ASN A 23 -7.02 -7.15 -0.99
CA ASN A 23 -5.79 -7.88 -0.68
C ASN A 23 -4.82 -7.01 0.13
N ILE A 24 -4.67 -5.74 -0.23
CA ILE A 24 -3.86 -4.79 0.54
C ILE A 24 -4.45 -4.62 1.94
N GLU A 25 -5.77 -4.49 2.05
CA GLU A 25 -6.47 -4.38 3.33
C GLU A 25 -6.27 -5.61 4.22
N ALA A 26 -6.32 -6.82 3.65
CA ALA A 26 -6.05 -8.05 4.39
C ALA A 26 -4.61 -8.06 4.96
N ILE A 27 -3.63 -7.55 4.23
CA ILE A 27 -2.24 -7.43 4.71
C ILE A 27 -2.16 -6.44 5.88
N ILE A 28 -2.78 -5.26 5.75
CA ILE A 28 -2.80 -4.22 6.79
C ILE A 28 -3.39 -4.77 8.10
N LYS A 29 -4.48 -5.54 8.01
CA LYS A 29 -5.19 -6.11 9.17
C LYS A 29 -4.48 -7.30 9.83
N THR A 30 -3.59 -7.99 9.12
CA THR A 30 -2.94 -9.22 9.62
C THR A 30 -1.62 -8.96 10.32
N THR A 31 -1.10 -7.73 10.26
CA THR A 31 0.22 -7.39 10.79
C THR A 31 0.18 -6.16 11.70
N PRO A 32 0.91 -6.16 12.82
CA PRO A 32 1.15 -4.94 13.58
C PRO A 32 2.23 -4.05 12.94
N SER A 33 2.93 -4.53 11.90
CA SER A 33 3.98 -3.78 11.21
C SER A 33 3.41 -2.63 10.38
N LEU A 34 4.24 -1.62 10.16
CA LEU A 34 3.93 -0.53 9.22
C LEU A 34 3.84 -1.10 7.79
N VAL A 35 2.72 -0.83 7.12
CA VAL A 35 2.50 -1.15 5.71
C VAL A 35 2.64 0.14 4.91
N ILE A 36 3.54 0.11 3.94
CA ILE A 36 3.85 1.22 3.06
C ILE A 36 3.39 0.84 1.66
N VAL A 37 2.35 1.51 1.17
CA VAL A 37 1.89 1.36 -0.21
C VAL A 37 2.64 2.38 -1.07
N ASP A 38 3.42 1.88 -2.02
CA ASP A 38 4.17 2.68 -2.98
C ASP A 38 3.37 2.82 -4.27
N GLU A 39 2.77 3.99 -4.43
CA GLU A 39 1.99 4.34 -5.62
C GLU A 39 2.76 5.29 -6.56
N ALA A 40 4.09 5.10 -6.74
CA ALA A 40 4.90 5.92 -7.66
C ALA A 40 4.31 6.06 -9.09
N TYR A 41 3.47 5.10 -9.51
CA TYR A 41 2.79 5.09 -10.80
C TYR A 41 1.27 5.39 -10.71
N ALA A 42 0.80 5.96 -9.60
CA ALA A 42 -0.61 6.37 -9.42
C ALA A 42 -1.20 7.16 -10.60
N PRO A 43 -0.47 8.10 -11.26
CA PRO A 43 -1.02 8.83 -12.42
C PRO A 43 -1.38 7.95 -13.63
N PHE A 44 -0.92 6.69 -13.65
CA PHE A 44 -1.13 5.75 -14.76
C PHE A 44 -2.20 4.69 -14.44
N VAL A 45 -2.85 4.76 -13.28
CA VAL A 45 -3.91 3.84 -12.88
C VAL A 45 -5.13 4.59 -12.34
N GLU A 46 -6.31 4.01 -12.56
CA GLU A 46 -7.58 4.60 -12.11
C GLU A 46 -7.87 4.35 -10.62
N THR A 47 -7.12 3.44 -9.99
CA THR A 47 -7.33 3.01 -8.60
C THR A 47 -6.18 3.48 -7.72
N THR A 48 -6.52 4.12 -6.59
CA THR A 48 -5.55 4.59 -5.59
C THR A 48 -6.03 4.26 -4.18
N PHE A 49 -5.07 4.00 -3.30
CA PHE A 49 -5.27 3.80 -1.87
C PHE A 49 -5.33 5.12 -1.09
N MET A 50 -5.09 6.27 -1.73
CA MET A 50 -5.12 7.59 -1.08
C MET A 50 -6.40 7.91 -0.30
N PRO A 51 -7.62 7.60 -0.78
CA PRO A 51 -8.85 7.90 -0.03
C PRO A 51 -8.96 7.18 1.31
N ARG A 52 -8.22 6.08 1.48
CA ARG A 52 -8.22 5.23 2.67
C ARG A 52 -7.11 5.60 3.66
N LEU A 53 -6.31 6.62 3.34
CA LEU A 53 -5.30 7.12 4.26
C LEU A 53 -5.96 7.65 5.54
N GLY A 54 -5.45 7.21 6.69
CA GLY A 54 -6.00 7.52 8.00
C GLY A 54 -7.07 6.53 8.50
N GLU A 55 -7.54 5.60 7.68
CA GLU A 55 -8.41 4.50 8.16
C GLU A 55 -7.65 3.51 9.05
N TYR A 56 -6.34 3.38 8.84
CA TYR A 56 -5.48 2.43 9.54
C TYR A 56 -4.29 3.11 10.20
N PRO A 57 -4.00 2.82 11.48
CA PRO A 57 -2.88 3.45 12.19
C PRO A 57 -1.50 2.98 11.69
N ASN A 58 -1.44 1.85 10.97
CA ASN A 58 -0.23 1.25 10.44
C ASN A 58 -0.13 1.33 8.92
N LEU A 59 -0.83 2.27 8.27
CA LEU A 59 -0.76 2.49 6.83
C LEU A 59 -0.07 3.82 6.51
N LEU A 60 0.89 3.78 5.59
CA LEU A 60 1.53 4.95 4.98
C LEU A 60 1.48 4.82 3.46
N ASN A 61 1.34 5.94 2.75
CA ASN A 61 1.56 6.01 1.31
C ASN A 61 2.84 6.81 1.03
N ASN A 62 3.69 6.30 0.15
CA ASN A 62 4.94 6.94 -0.29
C ASN A 62 4.72 8.36 -0.86
N LEU A 63 3.57 8.62 -1.49
CA LEU A 63 3.28 9.89 -2.14
C LEU A 63 2.91 11.02 -1.17
N THR A 64 2.50 10.68 0.06
CA THR A 64 2.13 11.66 1.07
C THR A 64 3.35 12.01 1.93
N ARG A 65 3.78 13.28 1.87
CA ARG A 65 4.83 13.84 2.74
C ARG A 65 4.42 13.82 4.21
#